data_AF-K1RK20-F1
#
_entry.id   AF-K1RK20-F1
#
_cell.length_a   1.000
_cell.length_b   1.000
_cell.length_c   1.000
_cell.angle_alpha   90.00
_cell.angle_beta   90.00
_cell.angle_gamma   90.00
#
_symmetry.space_group_name_H-M   'P 1'
#
loop_
_entity.id
_entity.type
_entity.pdbx_description
1 polymer ?
#
loop_
_entity_poly.entity_id
_entity_poly.type
_entity_poly.pdbx_seq_one_letter_code
_entity_poly.pdbx_strand_id
1 'polypeptide(L)' 'VYTNSSDSFKYYEFTDAENAAEFDSYVAKCKELSLYDTGVSAEYGDKLISLSTCEYSRSNGRLVVVAKRVD' A
#
# COMPACT_ATOMS: atom_id res chain seq x y z
N VAL A 1 -8.89 7.17 5.78
CA VAL A 1 -10.28 7.38 5.29
C VAL A 1 -10.21 7.25 3.79
N TYR A 2 -10.98 6.34 3.20
CA TYR A 2 -11.13 6.28 1.75
C TYR A 2 -12.00 7.46 1.33
N THR A 3 -11.39 8.45 0.70
CA THR A 3 -12.11 9.61 0.16
C THR A 3 -12.13 9.46 -1.35
N ASN A 4 -13.29 9.65 -2.00
CA ASN A 4 -13.38 9.81 -3.47
C ASN A 4 -12.67 11.08 -3.99
N SER A 5 -11.75 11.64 -3.20
CA SER A 5 -10.86 12.71 -3.62
C SER A 5 -9.80 12.12 -4.54
N SER A 6 -9.51 12.83 -5.63
CA SER A 6 -8.45 12.52 -6.58
C SER A 6 -7.07 12.38 -5.92
N ASP A 7 -6.89 12.96 -4.74
CA ASP A 7 -5.63 12.94 -3.97
C ASP A 7 -5.49 11.73 -3.03
N SER A 8 -6.47 10.83 -3.01
CA SER A 8 -6.40 9.64 -2.16
C SER A 8 -5.35 8.64 -2.70
N PHE A 9 -4.57 8.03 -1.81
CA PHE A 9 -3.63 6.99 -2.21
C PHE A 9 -4.37 5.74 -2.67
N LYS A 10 -4.39 5.53 -3.99
CA LYS A 10 -5.08 4.42 -4.63
C LYS A 10 -4.18 3.19 -4.65
N TYR A 11 -4.04 2.53 -3.51
CA TYR A 11 -3.20 1.34 -3.38
C TYR A 11 -3.55 0.22 -4.37
N TYR A 12 -4.78 0.22 -4.91
CA TYR A 12 -5.32 -0.76 -5.86
C TYR A 12 -4.94 -0.47 -7.33
N GLU A 13 -4.48 0.74 -7.66
CA GLU A 13 -3.98 1.05 -9.01
C GLU A 13 -2.54 0.57 -9.20
N PHE A 14 -1.85 0.20 -8.11
CA PHE A 14 -0.52 -0.40 -8.17
C PHE A 14 -0.63 -1.91 -8.47
N THR A 15 -0.78 -2.25 -9.74
CA THR A 15 -0.82 -3.64 -10.21
C THR A 15 0.54 -4.12 -10.73
N ASP A 16 1.33 -3.22 -11.31
CA ASP A 16 2.70 -3.46 -11.75
C ASP A 16 3.47 -2.14 -11.76
N ALA A 17 4.71 -2.11 -11.27
CA ALA A 17 5.54 -0.91 -11.33
C ALA A 17 6.34 -0.94 -12.63
N GLU A 18 6.21 0.08 -13.47
CA GLU A 18 6.94 0.12 -14.75
C GLU A 18 8.44 0.32 -14.53
N ASN A 19 8.82 0.92 -13.39
CA ASN A 19 10.20 1.23 -13.05
C ASN A 19 10.43 1.27 -11.52
N ALA A 20 11.70 1.31 -11.13
CA ALA A 20 12.11 1.34 -9.73
C ALA A 20 11.61 2.57 -8.97
N ALA A 21 11.57 3.75 -9.61
CA ALA A 21 11.15 4.97 -8.94
C ALA A 21 9.66 4.94 -8.54
N GLU A 22 8.80 4.37 -9.38
CA GLU A 22 7.38 4.13 -9.06
C GLU A 22 7.22 3.14 -7.91
N PHE A 23 7.98 2.05 -7.93
CA PHE A 23 7.96 1.05 -6.86
C PHE A 23 8.39 1.64 -5.53
N ASP A 24 9.52 2.36 -5.51
CA ASP A 24 10.04 3.00 -4.30
C ASP A 24 9.08 4.06 -3.77
N SER A 25 8.43 4.81 -4.67
CA SER A 25 7.40 5.78 -4.30
C SER A 25 6.18 5.10 -3.67
N TYR A 26 5.74 3.96 -4.21
CA TYR A 26 4.67 3.15 -3.64
C TYR A 26 5.02 2.64 -2.24
N VAL A 27 6.20 2.02 -2.08
CA VAL A 27 6.66 1.49 -0.79
C VAL A 27 6.81 2.61 0.24
N ALA A 28 7.38 3.76 -0.15
CA ALA A 28 7.50 4.92 0.72
C ALA A 28 6.13 5.42 1.18
N LYS A 29 5.15 5.49 0.27
CA LYS A 29 3.78 5.92 0.63
C LYS A 29 3.08 4.91 1.53
N CYS A 30 3.27 3.61 1.29
CA CYS A 30 2.76 2.56 2.19
C CYS A 30 3.36 2.69 3.60
N LYS A 31 4.65 2.97 3.73
CA LYS A 31 5.31 3.18 5.03
C LYS A 31 4.83 4.44 5.73
N GLU A 32 4.68 5.55 5.00
CA GLU A 32 4.14 6.81 5.53
C GLU A 32 2.73 6.63 6.13
N LEU A 33 1.90 5.80 5.47
CA LEU A 33 0.52 5.51 5.89
C LEU A 33 0.40 4.33 6.87
N SER A 34 1.49 3.64 7.17
CA SER A 34 1.47 2.47 8.04
C SER A 34 1.19 2.85 9.48
N LEU A 35 0.30 2.11 10.13
CA LEU A 35 -0.02 2.31 11.55
C LEU A 35 1.13 1.89 12.48
N TYR A 36 2.03 1.04 11.98
CA TYR A 36 3.16 0.50 12.73
C TYR A 36 4.42 0.53 11.87
N ASP A 37 5.55 0.88 12.48
CA ASP A 37 6.85 0.61 11.91
C ASP A 37 7.17 -0.88 12.12
N THR A 38 7.33 -1.61 11.02
CA THR A 38 7.62 -3.05 11.03
C THR A 38 9.11 -3.35 10.92
N GLY A 39 9.95 -2.35 10.64
CA GLY A 39 11.37 -2.54 10.31
C GLY A 39 11.63 -3.22 8.96
N VAL A 40 10.58 -3.60 8.22
CA VAL A 40 10.70 -4.29 6.92
C VAL A 40 10.66 -3.29 5.78
N SER A 41 11.49 -3.50 4.75
CA SER A 41 11.45 -2.75 3.49
C SER A 41 11.31 -3.69 2.29
N ALA A 42 10.87 -3.11 1.18
CA ALA A 42 10.87 -3.75 -0.13
C ALA A 42 11.66 -2.88 -1.11
N GLU A 43 12.29 -3.53 -2.08
CA GLU A 43 13.07 -2.90 -3.15
C GLU A 43 12.54 -3.37 -4.51
N TYR A 44 12.81 -2.62 -5.57
CA TYR A 44 12.35 -2.98 -6.91
C TYR A 44 12.79 -4.40 -7.29
N GLY A 45 11.82 -5.23 -7.71
CA GLY A 45 12.00 -6.66 -7.98
C GLY A 45 11.39 -7.56 -6.89
N ASP A 46 11.19 -7.04 -5.68
CA ASP A 46 10.39 -7.73 -4.65
C ASP A 46 8.94 -7.85 -5.08
N LYS A 47 8.30 -8.96 -4.68
CA LYS A 47 6.86 -9.18 -4.92
C LYS A 47 6.06 -8.79 -3.71
N LEU A 48 5.05 -7.97 -3.92
CA LEU A 48 4.12 -7.52 -2.88
C LEU A 48 2.76 -8.17 -3.05
N ILE A 49 2.06 -8.39 -1.93
CA ILE A 49 0.65 -8.74 -1.90
C ILE A 49 -0.12 -7.71 -1.07
N SER A 50 -1.24 -7.25 -1.60
CA SER A 50 -2.14 -6.30 -0.95
C SER A 50 -3.45 -6.97 -0.59
N LEU A 51 -3.77 -7.04 0.69
CA LEU A 51 -5.03 -7.53 1.21
C LEU A 51 -5.88 -6.35 1.67
N SER A 52 -7.10 -6.25 1.16
CA SER A 52 -8.00 -5.13 1.43
C SER A 52 -9.33 -5.65 1.95
N THR A 53 -9.81 -5.09 3.06
CA THR A 53 -11.13 -5.39 3.62
C THR A 53 -11.89 -4.12 3.97
N CYS A 54 -13.21 -4.24 4.04
CA CYS A 54 -14.07 -3.19 4.59
C CYS A 54 -13.78 -3.02 6.08
N GLU A 55 -13.67 -1.78 6.50
CA GLU A 55 -13.52 -1.41 7.90
C GLU A 55 -14.79 -0.65 8.29
N TYR A 56 -15.50 -1.14 9.31
CA TYR A 56 -16.88 -0.73 9.61
C TYR A 56 -16.99 0.37 10.69
N SER A 57 -15.90 0.77 11.34
CA SER A 57 -15.90 1.89 12.30
C SER A 57 -15.95 3.26 11.62
N ARG A 58 -15.69 3.33 10.30
CA ARG A 58 -15.80 4.55 9.49
C ARG A 58 -16.64 4.32 8.24
N SER A 59 -17.45 5.31 7.86
CA SER A 59 -18.16 5.31 6.58
C SER A 59 -17.17 5.17 5.42
N ASN A 60 -17.34 4.14 4.58
CA ASN A 60 -16.39 3.76 3.53
C ASN A 60 -14.96 3.48 4.03
N GLY A 61 -14.82 2.97 5.25
CA GLY A 61 -13.53 2.52 5.77
C GLY A 61 -12.95 1.37 4.95
N ARG A 62 -11.63 1.39 4.78
CA ARG A 62 -10.83 0.29 4.23
C ARG A 62 -9.64 0.07 5.14
N LEU A 63 -9.41 -1.18 5.49
CA LEU A 63 -8.16 -1.62 6.09
C LEU A 63 -7.38 -2.36 5.01
N VAL A 64 -6.12 -1.97 4.85
CA VAL A 64 -5.21 -2.51 3.84
C VAL A 64 -3.97 -3.02 4.55
N VAL A 65 -3.57 -4.23 4.18
CA VAL A 65 -2.31 -4.83 4.62
C VAL A 65 -1.48 -5.08 3.36
N VAL A 66 -0.28 -4.51 3.32
CA VAL A 66 0.70 -4.76 2.26
C VAL A 66 1.81 -5.62 2.84
N ALA A 67 2.07 -6.77 2.24
CA ALA A 67 3.11 -7.68 2.67
C ALA A 67 4.09 -7.95 1.52
N LYS A 68 5.36 -8.07 1.88
CA LYS A 68 6.43 -8.51 0.98
C LYS A 68 6.55 -10.02 1.03
N ARG A 69 6.63 -10.67 -0.13
CA ARG A 69 6.93 -12.10 -0.23
C ARG A 69 8.36 -12.35 0.25
N VAL A 70 8.51 -13.36 1.10
CA VAL A 70 9.80 -13.91 1.53
C VAL A 70 9.84 -15.35 1.04
N ASP A 71 10.97 -15.77 0.48
CA ASP A 71 11.19 -17.16 0.04
C ASP A 71 11.80 -18.01 1.17
#